data_AF-A0AA88Y716-F1
#
_entry.id   AF-A0AA88Y716-F1
#
_cell.length_a   1.000
_cell.length_b   1.000
_cell.length_c   1.000
_cell.angle_alpha   90.00
_cell.angle_beta   90.00
_cell.angle_gamma   90.00
#
_symmetry.space_group_name_H-M   'P 1'
#
loop_
_entity.id
_entity.type
_entity.pdbx_description
1 polymer ?
#
loop_
_entity_poly.entity_id
_entity_poly.type
_entity_poly.pdbx_seq_one_letter_code
_entity_poly.pdbx_strand_id
1 'polypeptide(L)'
;MDHPTKHQMLLLVKRKFYALDLSQAIDRVCDSCHTCASLQKVPTSYIEQSSDLPPEVVGVNFAADVIKQNRQLIFVLRETVTSFTAACIISNEKSQTLRDALLRLCMELHPLDGPHAVVRVDPAPGFIALREDDLLKYHLSCNYTPQGDYPSTSFWVDGSDILVEGDWTWVRDVTPLGYTDWSTGQPSYSGATKNCMEVVMTRNATWSDDNCEKMQSFICERE
;
A
#
# COMPACT_ATOMS: atom_id res chain seq x y z
N MET A 1 9.71 -48.36 3.75
CA MET A 1 9.95 -47.53 4.95
C MET A 1 9.02 -48.06 6.04
N ASP A 2 9.52 -48.92 6.92
CA ASP A 2 8.76 -49.57 8.00
C ASP A 2 8.59 -48.64 9.21
N HIS A 3 7.94 -47.49 9.01
CA HIS A 3 7.57 -46.60 10.11
C HIS A 3 6.05 -46.48 10.22
N PRO A 4 5.43 -46.91 11.32
CA PRO A 4 3.98 -46.86 11.47
C PRO A 4 3.50 -45.41 11.52
N THR A 5 2.37 -45.14 10.89
CA THR A 5 1.71 -43.84 11.01
C THR A 5 1.12 -43.67 12.40
N LYS A 6 0.93 -42.41 12.83
CA LYS A 6 0.25 -42.05 14.08
C LYS A 6 -1.06 -42.82 14.28
N HIS A 7 -1.83 -42.96 13.20
CA HIS A 7 -3.09 -43.71 13.20
C HIS A 7 -2.89 -45.22 13.39
N GLN A 8 -1.91 -45.82 12.70
CA GLN A 8 -1.58 -47.24 12.85
C GLN A 8 -1.09 -47.55 14.28
N MET A 9 -0.27 -46.68 14.87
CA MET A 9 0.20 -46.81 16.25
C MET A 9 -0.97 -46.74 17.24
N LEU A 10 -1.90 -45.81 17.05
CA LEU A 10 -3.11 -45.71 17.88
C LEU A 10 -3.97 -46.98 17.82
N LEU A 11 -4.18 -47.54 16.62
CA LEU A 11 -4.95 -48.79 16.45
C LEU A 11 -4.26 -49.99 17.11
N LEU A 12 -2.93 -50.09 16.99
CA LEU A 12 -2.16 -51.17 17.60
C LEU A 12 -2.20 -51.09 19.14
N VAL A 13 -1.99 -49.92 19.71
CA VAL A 13 -1.96 -49.76 21.17
C VAL A 13 -3.36 -49.94 21.76
N LYS A 14 -4.41 -49.40 21.13
CA LYS A 14 -5.81 -49.60 21.55
C LYS A 14 -6.27 -51.05 21.51
N ARG A 15 -5.66 -51.90 20.68
CA ARG A 15 -6.01 -53.33 20.60
C ARG A 15 -5.57 -54.12 21.83
N LYS A 16 -4.54 -53.64 22.55
CA LYS A 16 -3.88 -54.38 23.64
C LYS A 16 -3.89 -53.65 24.98
N PHE A 17 -4.03 -52.33 24.98
CA PHE A 17 -3.92 -51.50 26.16
C PHE A 17 -5.03 -50.44 26.20
N TYR A 18 -5.52 -50.17 27.40
CA TYR A 18 -6.44 -49.06 27.68
C TYR A 18 -5.79 -48.13 28.70
N ALA A 19 -5.63 -46.86 28.32
CA ALA A 19 -5.07 -45.81 29.16
C ALA A 19 -5.82 -44.51 28.91
N LEU A 20 -6.00 -43.71 29.97
CA LEU A 20 -6.50 -42.35 29.87
C LEU A 20 -5.50 -41.51 29.07
N ASP A 21 -6.00 -40.64 28.20
CA ASP A 21 -5.21 -39.76 27.32
C ASP A 21 -4.19 -40.44 26.41
N LEU A 22 -4.45 -41.70 26.03
CA LEU A 22 -3.60 -42.47 25.11
C LEU A 22 -3.31 -41.73 23.79
N SER A 23 -4.30 -41.01 23.26
CA SER A 23 -4.09 -40.17 22.07
C SER A 23 -3.04 -39.09 22.32
N GLN A 24 -3.12 -38.37 23.43
CA GLN A 24 -2.16 -37.30 23.72
C GLN A 24 -0.74 -37.83 23.96
N ALA A 25 -0.61 -39.03 24.54
CA ALA A 25 0.68 -39.69 24.69
C ALA A 25 1.29 -40.07 23.33
N ILE A 26 0.47 -40.60 22.41
CA ILE A 26 0.92 -40.95 21.05
C ILE A 26 1.30 -39.69 20.26
N ASP A 27 0.53 -38.61 20.41
CA ASP A 27 0.83 -37.31 19.79
C ASP A 27 2.22 -36.83 20.19
N ARG A 28 2.52 -36.81 21.50
CA ARG A 28 3.84 -36.39 22.01
C ARG A 28 4.99 -37.23 21.46
N VAL A 29 4.80 -38.55 21.32
CA VAL A 29 5.84 -39.45 20.78
C VAL A 29 6.01 -39.26 19.27
N CYS A 30 4.92 -39.07 18.53
CA CYS A 30 4.98 -38.82 17.09
C CYS A 30 5.59 -37.45 16.77
N ASP A 31 5.28 -36.41 17.55
CA ASP A 31 5.76 -35.05 17.32
C ASP A 31 7.24 -34.89 17.69
N SER A 32 7.74 -35.68 18.63
CA SER A 32 9.17 -35.72 19.02
C SER A 32 10.01 -36.71 18.19
N CYS A 33 9.42 -37.43 17.24
CA CYS A 33 10.13 -38.41 16.42
C CYS A 33 10.75 -37.77 15.18
N HIS A 34 12.07 -37.85 15.06
CA HIS A 34 12.83 -37.35 13.90
C HIS A 34 12.39 -37.98 12.56
N THR A 35 12.06 -39.27 12.55
CA THR A 35 11.58 -39.98 11.35
C THR A 35 10.16 -39.57 10.97
N CYS A 36 9.29 -39.27 11.95
CA CYS A 36 7.99 -38.68 11.65
C CYS A 36 8.15 -37.29 11.03
N ALA A 37 9.02 -36.46 11.61
CA ALA A 37 9.29 -35.11 11.12
C ALA A 37 9.87 -35.11 9.69
N SER A 38 10.74 -36.07 9.35
CA SER A 38 11.28 -36.19 7.99
C SER A 38 10.26 -36.70 6.96
N LEU A 39 9.19 -37.37 7.41
CA LEU A 39 8.09 -37.85 6.58
C LEU A 39 6.89 -36.89 6.55
N GLN A 40 6.89 -35.84 7.36
CA GLN A 40 5.86 -34.81 7.31
C GLN A 40 5.94 -34.10 5.96
N LYS A 41 4.81 -34.06 5.25
CA LYS A 41 4.68 -33.19 4.09
C LYS A 41 4.77 -31.76 4.61
N VAL A 42 5.90 -31.12 4.35
CA VAL A 42 6.03 -29.67 4.49
C VAL A 42 4.89 -29.05 3.68
N PRO A 43 4.16 -28.04 4.20
CA PRO A 43 3.18 -27.33 3.39
C PRO A 43 3.89 -26.90 2.12
N THR A 44 3.34 -27.26 0.96
CA THR A 44 3.81 -26.66 -0.28
C THR A 44 3.36 -25.21 -0.26
N SER A 45 4.05 -24.36 0.52
CA SER A 45 4.07 -22.94 0.25
C SER A 45 4.74 -22.86 -1.11
N TYR A 46 3.92 -22.89 -2.15
CA TYR A 46 4.33 -22.46 -3.47
C TYR A 46 4.76 -21.01 -3.29
N ILE A 47 6.07 -20.81 -3.17
CA ILE A 47 6.65 -19.54 -3.55
C ILE A 47 6.42 -19.51 -5.06
N GLU A 48 5.46 -18.72 -5.52
CA GLU A 48 5.31 -18.47 -6.95
C GLU A 48 6.65 -17.93 -7.44
N GLN A 49 7.41 -18.77 -8.14
CA GLN A 49 8.57 -18.33 -8.88
C GLN A 49 8.03 -17.57 -10.09
N SER A 50 7.88 -16.26 -9.94
CA SER A 50 7.66 -15.38 -11.07
C SER A 50 8.97 -15.20 -11.83
N SER A 51 8.88 -15.31 -13.16
CA SER A 51 9.96 -14.99 -14.11
C SER A 51 10.13 -13.48 -14.33
N ASP A 52 9.33 -12.66 -13.65
CA ASP A 52 9.40 -11.21 -13.74
C ASP A 52 10.71 -10.70 -13.11
N LEU A 53 11.26 -9.63 -13.68
CA LEU A 53 12.38 -8.92 -13.07
C LEU A 53 11.98 -8.56 -11.62
N PRO A 54 12.88 -8.78 -10.63
CA PRO A 54 12.61 -8.35 -9.27
C PRO A 54 12.28 -6.85 -9.28
N PRO A 55 11.28 -6.39 -8.52
CA PRO A 55 10.92 -4.98 -8.46
C PRO A 55 12.16 -4.12 -8.21
N GLU A 56 12.36 -3.09 -9.03
CA GLU A 56 13.55 -2.23 -8.95
C GLU A 56 13.64 -1.47 -7.61
N VAL A 57 12.51 -1.28 -6.93
CA VAL A 57 12.41 -0.55 -5.65
C VAL A 57 11.37 -1.20 -4.72
N VAL A 58 11.67 -1.25 -3.42
CA VAL A 58 10.76 -1.70 -2.36
C VAL A 58 9.62 -0.69 -2.18
N GLY A 59 8.40 -1.17 -1.92
CA GLY A 59 7.26 -0.29 -1.65
C GLY A 59 6.56 0.23 -2.91
N VAL A 60 6.80 -0.42 -4.05
CA VAL A 60 6.12 -0.10 -5.32
C VAL A 60 5.07 -1.14 -5.67
N ASN A 61 5.32 -2.42 -5.38
CA ASN A 61 4.39 -3.51 -5.73
C ASN A 61 3.70 -4.05 -4.49
N PHE A 62 2.37 -4.03 -4.49
CA PHE A 62 1.54 -4.53 -3.40
C PHE A 62 0.51 -5.55 -3.89
N ALA A 63 0.05 -6.39 -2.97
CA ALA A 63 -1.13 -7.23 -3.12
C ALA A 63 -2.11 -6.89 -2.01
N ALA A 64 -3.37 -6.61 -2.37
CA ALA A 64 -4.43 -6.30 -1.42
C ALA A 64 -5.55 -7.33 -1.50
N ASP A 65 -6.12 -7.66 -0.34
CA ASP A 65 -7.25 -8.58 -0.22
C ASP A 65 -8.11 -8.22 1.00
N VAL A 66 -9.36 -8.68 1.02
CA VAL A 66 -10.30 -8.51 2.13
C VAL A 66 -10.63 -9.85 2.76
N ILE A 67 -10.19 -10.03 4.00
CA ILE A 67 -10.45 -11.23 4.80
C ILE A 67 -11.70 -11.02 5.66
N LYS A 68 -12.57 -12.04 5.71
CA LYS A 68 -13.74 -12.07 6.60
C LYS A 68 -13.46 -12.97 7.80
N GLN A 69 -13.32 -12.39 8.98
CA GLN A 69 -13.05 -13.14 10.21
C GLN A 69 -13.83 -12.55 11.38
N ASN A 70 -14.45 -13.40 12.21
CA ASN A 70 -15.21 -12.99 13.40
C ASN A 70 -16.26 -11.88 13.16
N ARG A 71 -16.95 -11.91 12.00
CA ARG A 71 -17.92 -10.87 11.57
C ARG A 71 -17.29 -9.49 11.35
N GLN A 72 -15.98 -9.41 11.22
CA GLN A 72 -15.24 -8.22 10.83
C GLN A 72 -14.68 -8.43 9.41
N LEU A 73 -14.55 -7.33 8.69
CA LEU A 73 -13.87 -7.27 7.41
C LEU A 73 -12.49 -6.67 7.67
N ILE A 74 -11.45 -7.41 7.29
CA ILE A 74 -10.07 -7.03 7.51
C ILE A 74 -9.46 -6.82 6.13
N PHE A 75 -9.13 -5.59 5.80
CA PHE A 75 -8.36 -5.27 4.62
C PHE A 75 -6.89 -5.52 4.90
N VAL A 76 -6.24 -6.27 4.02
CA VAL A 76 -4.83 -6.65 4.13
C VAL A 76 -4.10 -6.14 2.91
N LEU A 77 -2.97 -5.48 3.12
CA LEU A 77 -2.05 -5.03 2.09
C LEU A 77 -0.68 -5.66 2.36
N ARG A 78 -0.12 -6.32 1.35
CA ARG A 78 1.20 -6.95 1.45
C ARG A 78 2.13 -6.37 0.40
N GLU A 79 3.28 -5.89 0.82
CA GLU A 79 4.36 -5.46 -0.05
C GLU A 79 5.08 -6.70 -0.62
N THR A 80 5.34 -6.68 -1.92
CA THR A 80 5.68 -7.90 -2.68
C THR A 80 7.15 -8.31 -2.50
N VAL A 81 8.07 -7.37 -2.26
CA VAL A 81 9.52 -7.64 -2.16
C VAL A 81 9.91 -8.15 -0.76
N THR A 82 9.55 -7.38 0.26
CA THR A 82 9.85 -7.60 1.67
C THR A 82 8.86 -8.53 2.36
N SER A 83 7.74 -8.84 1.69
CA SER A 83 6.62 -9.58 2.29
C SER A 83 5.99 -8.87 3.49
N PHE A 84 6.27 -7.59 3.70
CA PHE A 84 5.69 -6.82 4.79
C PHE A 84 4.18 -6.72 4.62
N THR A 85 3.42 -7.00 5.67
CA THR A 85 1.95 -7.02 5.63
C THR A 85 1.40 -5.99 6.61
N ALA A 86 0.61 -5.06 6.09
CA ALA A 86 -0.20 -4.12 6.85
C ALA A 86 -1.67 -4.53 6.76
N ALA A 87 -2.47 -4.22 7.78
CA ALA A 87 -3.89 -4.53 7.77
C ALA A 87 -4.71 -3.49 8.55
N CYS A 88 -5.95 -3.27 8.14
CA CYS A 88 -6.90 -2.44 8.85
C CYS A 88 -8.31 -3.04 8.81
N ILE A 89 -9.14 -2.66 9.77
CA ILE A 89 -10.54 -3.09 9.81
C ILE A 89 -11.35 -2.14 8.93
N ILE A 90 -12.16 -2.69 8.03
CA ILE A 90 -13.08 -1.93 7.18
C ILE A 90 -14.53 -2.22 7.56
N SER A 91 -15.40 -1.24 7.31
CA SER A 91 -16.83 -1.37 7.63
C SER A 91 -17.61 -2.10 6.54
N ASN A 92 -17.15 -2.03 5.28
CA ASN A 92 -17.80 -2.60 4.10
C ASN A 92 -16.81 -2.71 2.92
N GLU A 93 -17.19 -3.45 1.88
CA GLU A 93 -16.40 -3.66 0.63
C GLU A 93 -16.82 -2.72 -0.51
N LYS A 94 -17.36 -1.53 -0.22
CA LYS A 94 -17.65 -0.53 -1.26
C LYS A 94 -16.36 0.16 -1.70
N SER A 95 -16.33 0.65 -2.93
CA SER A 95 -15.19 1.33 -3.55
C SER A 95 -14.59 2.41 -2.65
N GLN A 96 -15.38 3.33 -2.11
CA GLN A 96 -14.89 4.41 -1.24
C GLN A 96 -14.12 3.90 -0.02
N THR A 97 -14.67 2.91 0.70
CA THR A 97 -14.03 2.35 1.90
C THR A 97 -12.75 1.57 1.55
N LEU A 98 -12.75 0.86 0.42
CA LEU A 98 -11.57 0.16 -0.08
C LEU A 98 -10.47 1.14 -0.52
N ARG A 99 -10.84 2.27 -1.15
CA ARG A 99 -9.92 3.34 -1.55
C ARG A 99 -9.24 3.98 -0.35
N ASP A 100 -10.01 4.36 0.65
CA ASP A 100 -9.46 5.00 1.86
C ASP A 100 -8.52 4.04 2.59
N ALA A 101 -8.84 2.74 2.63
CA ALA A 101 -7.97 1.71 3.17
C ALA A 101 -6.68 1.53 2.36
N LEU A 102 -6.78 1.52 1.03
CA LEU A 102 -5.63 1.46 0.12
C LEU A 102 -4.69 2.65 0.32
N LEU A 103 -5.20 3.88 0.27
CA LEU A 103 -4.41 5.09 0.45
C LEU A 103 -3.69 5.08 1.79
N ARG A 104 -4.43 4.77 2.87
CA ARG A 104 -3.88 4.73 4.22
C ARG A 104 -2.72 3.74 4.35
N LEU A 105 -2.89 2.50 3.89
CA LEU A 105 -1.86 1.46 4.06
C LEU A 105 -0.71 1.59 3.06
N CYS A 106 -0.98 2.06 1.84
CA CYS A 106 0.07 2.29 0.84
C CYS A 106 0.96 3.47 1.23
N MET A 107 0.42 4.57 1.77
CA MET A 107 1.23 5.73 2.18
C MET A 107 2.24 5.41 3.29
N GLU A 108 2.00 4.39 4.12
CA GLU A 108 2.94 3.97 5.16
C GLU A 108 4.17 3.23 4.58
N LEU A 109 4.05 2.67 3.38
CA LEU A 109 5.02 1.74 2.79
C LEU A 109 5.60 2.24 1.47
N HIS A 110 4.95 3.20 0.82
CA HIS A 110 5.35 3.73 -0.46
C HIS A 110 6.37 4.87 -0.28
N PRO A 111 7.56 4.79 -0.89
CA PRO A 111 8.50 5.90 -0.86
C PRO A 111 7.90 7.13 -1.54
N LEU A 112 8.01 8.30 -0.90
CA LEU A 112 7.44 9.56 -1.39
C LEU A 112 7.98 9.98 -2.77
N ASP A 113 9.21 9.58 -3.10
CA ASP A 113 9.87 9.78 -4.40
C ASP A 113 9.84 8.50 -5.28
N GLY A 114 8.97 7.55 -4.96
CA GLY A 114 8.84 6.27 -5.66
C GLY A 114 8.09 6.35 -6.98
N PRO A 115 8.34 5.42 -7.92
CA PRO A 115 7.47 5.24 -9.07
C PRO A 115 6.08 4.75 -8.63
N HIS A 116 5.04 5.00 -9.43
CA HIS A 116 3.65 4.66 -9.09
C HIS A 116 3.48 3.30 -8.46
N ALA A 117 2.85 3.27 -7.28
CA ALA A 117 2.54 2.03 -6.61
C ALA A 117 1.48 1.23 -7.39
N VAL A 118 1.79 -0.03 -7.65
CA VAL A 118 0.94 -0.99 -8.33
C VAL A 118 0.37 -1.95 -7.29
N VAL A 119 -0.96 -1.94 -7.15
CA VAL A 119 -1.65 -2.83 -6.21
C VAL A 119 -2.43 -3.89 -6.98
N ARG A 120 -2.09 -5.16 -6.77
CA ARG A 120 -2.84 -6.30 -7.28
C ARG A 120 -4.01 -6.59 -6.34
N VAL A 121 -5.20 -6.75 -6.92
CA VAL A 121 -6.46 -6.99 -6.20
C VAL A 121 -7.23 -8.12 -6.87
N ASP A 122 -8.18 -8.72 -6.15
CA ASP A 122 -9.12 -9.67 -6.72
C ASP A 122 -10.19 -8.95 -7.59
N PRO A 123 -10.95 -9.66 -8.44
CA PRO A 123 -11.95 -9.04 -9.30
C PRO A 123 -13.26 -8.71 -8.55
N ALA A 124 -13.20 -8.37 -7.26
CA ALA A 124 -14.41 -8.02 -6.52
C ALA A 124 -15.04 -6.72 -7.07
N PRO A 125 -16.39 -6.58 -7.05
CA PRO A 125 -17.08 -5.41 -7.59
C PRO A 125 -16.61 -4.07 -6.99
N GLY A 126 -16.21 -4.08 -5.71
CA GLY A 126 -15.68 -2.90 -5.02
C GLY A 126 -14.36 -2.40 -5.61
N PHE A 127 -13.46 -3.32 -5.97
CA PHE A 127 -12.18 -2.98 -6.61
C PHE A 127 -12.33 -2.65 -8.08
N ILE A 128 -13.23 -3.32 -8.80
CA ILE A 128 -13.53 -2.99 -10.20
C ILE A 128 -14.00 -1.54 -10.32
N ALA A 129 -14.84 -1.08 -9.38
CA ALA A 129 -15.32 0.29 -9.34
C ALA A 129 -14.22 1.32 -9.03
N LEU A 130 -13.04 0.90 -8.57
CA LEU A 130 -11.89 1.77 -8.28
C LEU A 130 -10.95 1.99 -9.47
N ARG A 131 -11.15 1.27 -10.58
CA ARG A 131 -10.31 1.39 -11.78
C ARG A 131 -10.34 2.78 -12.41
N GLU A 132 -11.49 3.43 -12.38
CA GLU A 132 -11.72 4.75 -12.99
C GLU A 132 -11.62 5.89 -11.97
N ASP A 133 -11.25 5.59 -10.73
CA ASP A 133 -11.27 6.57 -9.63
C ASP A 133 -10.17 7.62 -9.79
N ASP A 134 -10.58 8.89 -9.93
CA ASP A 134 -9.68 10.01 -10.20
C ASP A 134 -8.69 10.27 -9.05
N LEU A 135 -9.03 9.92 -7.80
CA LEU A 135 -8.14 10.09 -6.65
C LEU A 135 -7.05 9.01 -6.61
N LEU A 136 -7.35 7.80 -7.09
CA LEU A 136 -6.34 6.74 -7.21
C LEU A 136 -5.43 6.99 -8.42
N LYS A 137 -5.93 7.52 -9.54
CA LYS A 137 -5.09 7.88 -10.71
C LYS A 137 -3.92 8.82 -10.36
N TYR A 138 -4.07 9.66 -9.33
CA TYR A 138 -3.03 10.59 -8.87
C TYR A 138 -2.04 10.02 -7.84
N HIS A 139 -2.39 8.97 -7.09
CA HIS A 139 -1.57 8.44 -6.00
C HIS A 139 -1.18 6.94 -6.12
N LEU A 140 -1.94 6.15 -6.89
CA LEU A 140 -1.83 4.69 -7.01
C LEU A 140 -2.32 4.24 -8.39
N SER A 141 -1.41 3.89 -9.29
CA SER A 141 -1.81 3.35 -10.59
C SER A 141 -2.38 1.93 -10.44
N CYS A 142 -3.70 1.80 -10.38
CA CYS A 142 -4.37 0.52 -10.54
C CYS A 142 -4.54 0.25 -12.05
N ASN A 143 -3.45 -0.11 -12.75
CA ASN A 143 -3.46 -0.28 -14.20
C ASN A 143 -3.36 -1.74 -14.66
N TYR A 144 -4.35 -2.16 -15.44
CA TYR A 144 -4.11 -3.03 -16.59
C TYR A 144 -3.59 -2.12 -17.73
N THR A 145 -2.32 -2.28 -18.12
CA THR A 145 -1.62 -1.42 -19.08
C THR A 145 -2.17 -1.54 -20.51
N PRO A 146 -2.32 -0.42 -21.23
CA PRO A 146 -1.24 -0.01 -22.12
C PRO A 146 -0.93 1.51 -22.11
N GLN A 147 0.37 1.81 -21.98
CA GLN A 147 1.12 2.97 -22.46
C GLN A 147 0.53 4.39 -22.32
N GLY A 148 1.13 5.15 -21.38
CA GLY A 148 1.46 6.57 -21.58
C GLY A 148 0.52 7.57 -20.93
N ASP A 149 0.67 7.81 -19.63
CA ASP A 149 0.42 9.10 -19.00
C ASP A 149 1.14 9.15 -17.64
N TYR A 150 1.98 10.17 -17.42
CA TYR A 150 2.76 10.34 -16.19
C TYR A 150 2.03 11.29 -15.23
N PRO A 151 1.79 10.88 -13.97
CA PRO A 151 1.24 11.74 -12.92
C PRO A 151 2.15 12.93 -12.58
N SER A 152 1.55 14.08 -12.30
CA SER A 152 2.24 15.34 -12.01
C SER A 152 2.98 15.28 -10.67
N THR A 153 4.22 15.76 -10.65
CA THR A 153 5.14 15.74 -9.50
C THR A 153 5.15 17.05 -8.69
N SER A 154 4.10 17.85 -8.85
CA SER A 154 3.95 19.15 -8.19
C SER A 154 2.58 19.23 -7.51
N PHE A 155 2.50 19.97 -6.39
CA PHE A 155 1.30 20.10 -5.58
C PHE A 155 0.99 21.57 -5.27
N TRP A 156 -0.27 21.97 -5.39
CA TRP A 156 -0.74 23.27 -4.92
C TRP A 156 -0.66 23.39 -3.40
N VAL A 157 -0.19 24.55 -2.95
CA VAL A 157 -0.18 24.97 -1.55
C VAL A 157 -0.82 26.36 -1.42
N ASP A 158 -1.16 26.75 -0.20
CA ASP A 158 -2.03 27.92 0.10
C ASP A 158 -1.34 29.29 -0.09
N GLY A 159 -0.37 29.41 -1.01
CA GLY A 159 0.36 30.64 -1.29
C GLY A 159 -0.08 31.31 -2.59
N SER A 160 -0.29 32.63 -2.56
CA SER A 160 -0.63 33.42 -3.75
C SER A 160 -0.17 34.88 -3.64
N ASP A 161 0.20 35.48 -4.77
CA ASP A 161 0.45 36.90 -4.94
C ASP A 161 -0.56 37.59 -5.89
N ILE A 162 -1.74 36.97 -6.08
CA ILE A 162 -2.81 37.48 -6.96
C ILE A 162 -3.28 38.91 -6.64
N LEU A 163 -3.09 39.36 -5.39
CA LEU A 163 -3.49 40.69 -4.94
C LEU A 163 -2.51 41.77 -5.38
N VAL A 164 -1.20 41.48 -5.28
CA VAL A 164 -0.10 42.38 -5.62
C VAL A 164 1.06 41.52 -6.09
N GLU A 165 1.40 41.63 -7.38
CA GLU A 165 2.50 40.87 -8.00
C GLU A 165 3.80 41.00 -7.20
N GLY A 166 4.37 39.86 -6.79
CA GLY A 166 5.59 39.80 -5.99
C GLY A 166 5.38 39.85 -4.47
N ASP A 167 4.18 40.22 -3.99
CA ASP A 167 3.82 40.22 -2.57
C ASP A 167 3.01 38.96 -2.23
N TRP A 168 3.73 37.89 -1.91
CA TRP A 168 3.14 36.60 -1.58
C TRP A 168 2.49 36.59 -0.20
N THR A 169 1.28 36.05 -0.14
CA THR A 169 0.49 35.88 1.09
C THR A 169 -0.09 34.47 1.19
N TRP A 170 -0.37 34.04 2.41
CA TRP A 170 -1.20 32.86 2.66
C TRP A 170 -2.66 33.20 2.35
N VAL A 171 -3.32 32.40 1.50
CA VAL A 171 -4.68 32.68 1.01
C VAL A 171 -5.70 32.63 2.15
N ARG A 172 -5.51 31.75 3.15
CA ARG A 172 -6.41 31.63 4.31
C ARG A 172 -6.66 32.95 5.04
N ASP A 173 -5.60 33.65 5.44
CA ASP A 173 -5.67 34.80 6.35
C ASP A 173 -5.09 36.08 5.75
N VAL A 174 -4.64 36.04 4.49
CA VAL A 174 -4.00 37.15 3.75
C VAL A 174 -2.79 37.71 4.52
N THR A 175 -2.08 36.84 5.22
CA THR A 175 -0.87 37.18 5.97
C THR A 175 0.35 37.02 5.07
N PRO A 176 1.35 37.94 5.13
CA PRO A 176 2.61 37.77 4.42
C PRO A 176 3.31 36.47 4.79
N LEU A 177 4.06 35.90 3.85
CA LEU A 177 4.87 34.71 4.12
C LEU A 177 5.92 35.00 5.20
N GLY A 178 5.90 34.22 6.29
CA GLY A 178 6.91 34.29 7.37
C GLY A 178 8.17 33.48 7.08
N TYR A 179 8.11 32.57 6.12
CA TYR A 179 9.20 31.71 5.66
C TYR A 179 9.07 31.52 4.15
N THR A 180 10.19 31.37 3.45
CA THR A 180 10.22 31.13 2.01
C THR A 180 11.25 30.08 1.62
N ASP A 181 10.87 29.14 0.76
CA ASP A 181 11.76 28.11 0.22
C ASP A 181 11.62 27.99 -1.31
N TRP A 182 11.82 29.10 -2.01
CA TRP A 182 11.68 29.16 -3.46
C TRP A 182 12.77 28.37 -4.19
N SER A 183 12.38 27.71 -5.28
CA SER A 183 13.32 27.09 -6.22
C SER A 183 14.24 28.16 -6.83
N THR A 184 15.43 27.76 -7.25
CA THR A 184 16.36 28.70 -7.92
C THR A 184 15.70 29.38 -9.12
N GLY A 185 15.65 30.71 -9.11
CA GLY A 185 15.03 31.52 -10.16
C GLY A 185 13.51 31.68 -10.04
N GLN A 186 12.93 31.26 -8.92
CA GLN A 186 11.52 31.50 -8.56
C GLN A 186 11.42 32.48 -7.38
N PRO A 187 10.31 33.24 -7.24
CA PRO A 187 9.24 33.34 -8.21
C PRO A 187 9.70 33.97 -9.53
N SER A 188 9.23 33.44 -10.65
CA SER A 188 9.61 33.93 -11.96
C SER A 188 8.83 35.21 -12.27
N TYR A 189 9.52 36.34 -12.45
CA TYR A 189 8.92 37.64 -12.81
C TYR A 189 8.32 37.67 -14.24
N SER A 190 8.12 36.51 -14.85
CA SER A 190 7.68 36.32 -16.23
C SER A 190 6.15 36.30 -16.34
N GLY A 191 5.52 37.41 -15.94
CA GLY A 191 4.16 37.75 -16.32
C GLY A 191 3.09 37.33 -15.32
N ALA A 192 2.15 38.26 -15.11
CA ALA A 192 1.02 38.27 -14.18
C ALA A 192 -0.02 37.12 -14.31
N THR A 193 0.38 35.99 -14.88
CA THR A 193 -0.47 34.81 -15.09
C THR A 193 -0.11 33.65 -14.16
N LYS A 194 0.96 33.76 -13.36
CA LYS A 194 1.43 32.70 -12.45
C LYS A 194 1.33 33.13 -11.01
N ASN A 195 0.10 33.15 -10.50
CA ASN A 195 -0.18 33.73 -9.18
C ASN A 195 -0.40 32.67 -8.09
N CYS A 196 -0.16 31.38 -8.39
CA CYS A 196 -0.39 30.27 -7.46
C CYS A 196 0.91 29.56 -7.14
N MET A 197 1.11 29.25 -5.85
CA MET A 197 2.29 28.56 -5.36
C MET A 197 2.13 27.05 -5.44
N GLU A 198 3.06 26.39 -6.12
CA GLU A 198 3.23 24.95 -6.09
C GLU A 198 4.51 24.54 -5.36
N VAL A 199 4.45 23.40 -4.68
CA VAL A 199 5.62 22.66 -4.21
C VAL A 199 6.01 21.66 -5.28
N VAL A 200 7.24 21.75 -5.78
CA VAL A 200 7.77 20.88 -6.83
C VAL A 200 8.63 19.80 -6.19
N MET A 201 8.13 18.58 -6.09
CA MET A 201 8.84 17.49 -5.39
C MET A 201 10.17 17.15 -6.07
N THR A 202 10.22 17.21 -7.40
CA THR A 202 11.45 16.99 -8.19
C THR A 202 12.54 18.05 -7.98
N ARG A 203 12.23 19.15 -7.29
CA ARG A 203 13.18 20.22 -6.94
C ARG A 203 13.45 20.27 -5.43
N ASN A 204 13.58 19.12 -4.78
CA ASN A 204 13.77 19.03 -3.32
C ASN A 204 12.62 19.68 -2.52
N ALA A 205 11.38 19.55 -3.03
CA ALA A 205 10.19 20.16 -2.44
C ALA A 205 10.25 21.69 -2.27
N THR A 206 11.06 22.38 -3.07
CA THR A 206 11.08 23.85 -3.10
C THR A 206 9.89 24.40 -3.89
N TRP A 207 9.58 25.67 -3.66
CA TRP A 207 8.38 26.32 -4.18
C TRP A 207 8.59 26.87 -5.58
N SER A 208 7.52 26.95 -6.37
CA SER A 208 7.50 27.57 -7.69
C SER A 208 6.15 28.27 -7.89
N ASP A 209 6.13 29.35 -8.65
CA ASP A 209 4.90 29.92 -9.17
C ASP A 209 4.48 29.21 -10.46
N ASP A 210 3.18 28.94 -10.58
CA ASP A 210 2.59 28.43 -11.82
C ASP A 210 1.19 29.00 -12.04
N ASN A 211 0.64 28.77 -13.22
CA ASN A 211 -0.69 29.23 -13.59
C ASN A 211 -1.75 28.50 -12.76
N CYS A 212 -2.54 29.26 -12.01
CA CYS A 212 -3.64 28.79 -11.18
C CYS A 212 -4.67 27.93 -11.93
N GLU A 213 -4.82 28.10 -13.25
CA GLU A 213 -5.77 27.33 -14.07
C GLU A 213 -5.30 25.90 -14.37
N LYS A 214 -4.05 25.55 -14.02
CA LYS A 214 -3.49 24.22 -14.24
C LYS A 214 -4.11 23.22 -13.26
N MET A 215 -4.65 22.12 -13.79
CA MET A 215 -5.11 21.00 -12.98
C MET A 215 -3.93 20.32 -12.30
N GLN A 216 -3.92 20.33 -10.97
CA GLN A 216 -2.85 19.76 -10.17
C GLN A 216 -3.39 19.36 -8.78
N SER A 217 -2.75 18.37 -8.16
CA SER A 217 -3.06 17.93 -6.80
C SER A 217 -2.77 19.03 -5.78
N PHE A 218 -3.41 19.00 -4.61
CA PHE A 218 -3.22 19.97 -3.53
C PHE A 218 -2.86 19.27 -2.21
N ILE A 219 -2.15 19.98 -1.33
CA ILE A 219 -1.81 19.51 0.03
C ILE A 219 -2.71 20.25 1.04
N CYS A 220 -3.31 19.50 1.98
CA CYS A 220 -4.09 20.08 3.07
C CYS A 220 -3.28 20.11 4.37
N GLU A 221 -3.40 21.20 5.12
CA GLU A 221 -3.00 21.26 6.53
C GLU A 221 -4.09 20.63 7.41
N ARG A 222 -3.69 19.95 8.49
CA ARG A 222 -4.62 19.43 9.51
C ARG A 222 -4.47 20.27 10.78
N GLU A 223 -5.56 20.88 11.23
CA GLU A 223 -5.64 21.56 12.55
C GLU A 223 -5.40 20.61 13.73
#